data_AF-A0A8J5UTD0-F1
#
_entry.id   AF-A0A8J5UTD0-F1
#
_cell.length_a   1.000
_cell.length_b   1.000
_cell.length_c   1.000
_cell.angle_alpha   90.00
_cell.angle_beta   90.00
_cell.angle_gamma   90.00
#
_symmetry.space_group_name_H-M   'P 1'
#
loop_
_entity.id
_entity.type
_entity.pdbx_description
1 polymer ?
#
loop_
_entity_poly.entity_id
_entity_poly.type
_entity_poly.pdbx_seq_one_letter_code
_entity_poly.pdbx_strand_id
1 'polypeptide(L)'
;MHAIYELEEFQSLWTLLTDNSHCGHYSSYLNDGIVLSEKEFNLTLIPLPCLLNKLSSGEVTSLETVIAFIKKALLVSDQSSYPLRSTESIKVEQILKAVERANYLDIYYTRYGPIGPLHGLPISKDQLKAMGLEQDEVDQVFTVELGQVMLDFVYYPDLGHSKRMSYNRWNISRRSRSF
;
A
#
# COMPACT_ATOMS: atom_id res chain seq x y z
N MET A 1 4.15 1.77 18.84
CA MET A 1 3.03 1.20 19.61
C MET A 1 1.67 1.75 19.16
N HIS A 2 1.44 3.07 19.10
CA HIS A 2 0.13 3.63 18.71
C HIS A 2 -0.41 3.16 17.34
N ALA A 3 0.41 3.16 16.29
CA ALA A 3 -0.01 2.76 14.95
C ALA A 3 -0.38 1.27 14.82
N ILE A 4 0.16 0.41 15.69
CA ILE A 4 -0.18 -1.03 15.69
C ILE A 4 -1.57 -1.23 16.29
N TYR A 5 -1.85 -0.59 17.43
CA TYR A 5 -3.18 -0.61 18.03
C TYR A 5 -4.24 -0.08 17.08
N GLU A 6 -3.93 0.99 16.34
CA GLU A 6 -4.83 1.55 15.33
C GLU A 6 -5.13 0.57 14.19
N LEU A 7 -4.14 -0.22 13.76
CA LEU A 7 -4.32 -1.26 12.73
C LEU A 7 -5.10 -2.48 13.26
N GLU A 8 -4.84 -2.90 14.50
CA GLU A 8 -5.57 -3.99 15.15
C GLU A 8 -7.04 -3.60 15.39
N GLU A 9 -7.28 -2.38 15.87
CA GLU A 9 -8.62 -1.83 16.04
C GLU A 9 -9.35 -1.73 14.70
N PHE A 10 -8.67 -1.23 13.66
CA PHE A 10 -9.19 -1.22 12.30
C PHE A 10 -9.55 -2.63 11.81
N GLN A 11 -8.68 -3.62 11.99
CA GLN A 11 -8.94 -5.00 11.54
C GLN A 11 -10.11 -5.63 12.29
N SER A 12 -10.24 -5.36 13.60
CA SER A 12 -11.37 -5.78 14.42
C SER A 12 -12.68 -5.15 13.94
N LEU A 13 -12.70 -3.83 13.73
CA LEU A 13 -13.86 -3.10 13.20
C LEU A 13 -14.23 -3.57 11.80
N TRP A 14 -13.24 -3.79 10.93
CA TRP A 14 -13.47 -4.29 9.57
C TRP A 14 -14.13 -5.68 9.61
N THR A 15 -13.60 -6.60 10.41
CA THR A 15 -14.16 -7.95 10.56
C THR A 15 -15.61 -7.90 11.06
N LEU A 16 -15.93 -7.02 12.01
CA LEU A 16 -17.30 -6.82 12.49
C LEU A 16 -18.24 -6.26 11.40
N LEU A 17 -17.76 -5.36 10.54
CA LEU A 17 -18.55 -4.80 9.44
C LEU A 17 -18.80 -5.83 8.33
N THR A 18 -17.84 -6.71 8.09
CA THR A 18 -17.92 -7.74 7.03
C THR A 18 -18.74 -8.95 7.46
N ASP A 19 -18.67 -9.36 8.73
CA ASP A 19 -19.44 -10.50 9.26
C ASP A 19 -20.95 -10.21 9.38
N ASN A 20 -21.33 -8.94 9.54
CA ASN A 20 -22.73 -8.52 9.67
C ASN A 20 -23.40 -8.14 8.34
N SER A 21 -22.67 -8.14 7.22
CA SER A 21 -23.16 -7.66 5.93
C SER A 21 -23.50 -8.79 4.95
N HIS A 22 -24.69 -9.37 5.10
CA HIS A 22 -25.34 -10.20 4.07
C HIS A 22 -25.78 -9.40 2.80
N CYS A 23 -25.52 -8.10 2.72
CA CYS A 23 -26.13 -7.20 1.74
C CYS A 23 -25.07 -6.26 1.15
N GLY A 24 -24.68 -6.48 -0.12
CA GLY A 24 -23.57 -5.81 -0.79
C GLY A 24 -23.72 -4.30 -1.06
N HIS A 25 -23.61 -3.48 -0.03
CA HIS A 25 -23.53 -2.02 -0.12
C HIS A 25 -22.32 -1.50 0.68
N TYR A 26 -21.11 -1.75 0.16
CA TYR A 26 -19.84 -1.41 0.84
C TYR A 26 -19.37 0.03 0.58
N SER A 27 -19.87 0.69 -0.47
CA SER A 27 -19.36 2.00 -0.92
C SER A 27 -19.72 3.18 0.00
N SER A 28 -20.74 3.06 0.85
CA SER A 28 -21.13 4.15 1.77
C SER A 28 -20.14 4.30 2.93
N TYR A 29 -19.67 3.19 3.50
CA TYR A 29 -18.80 3.19 4.68
C TYR A 29 -17.37 3.66 4.42
N LEU A 30 -16.94 3.67 3.15
CA LEU A 30 -15.63 4.19 2.74
C LEU A 30 -15.55 5.72 2.84
N ASN A 31 -16.68 6.42 2.72
CA ASN A 31 -16.75 7.89 2.77
C ASN A 31 -17.23 8.43 4.12
N ASP A 32 -17.79 7.58 4.99
CA ASP A 32 -18.35 8.01 6.28
C ASP A 32 -17.29 8.15 7.39
N GLY A 33 -16.00 8.02 7.08
CA GLY A 33 -14.90 8.16 8.04
C GLY A 33 -14.79 7.01 9.06
N ILE A 34 -15.66 6.01 8.97
CA ILE A 34 -15.71 4.86 9.88
C ILE A 34 -14.54 3.90 9.65
N VAL A 35 -13.99 3.87 8.43
CA VAL A 35 -13.01 2.86 7.99
C VAL A 35 -11.74 3.49 7.43
N LEU A 36 -11.87 4.38 6.45
CA LEU A 36 -10.82 5.27 5.99
C LEU A 36 -11.27 6.71 6.23
N SER A 37 -10.41 7.53 6.81
CA SER A 37 -10.65 8.97 6.79
C SER A 37 -10.54 9.51 5.37
N GLU A 38 -11.23 10.61 5.08
CA GLU A 38 -11.13 11.30 3.79
C GLU A 38 -9.66 11.64 3.44
N LYS A 39 -8.87 12.05 4.45
CA LYS A 39 -7.43 12.31 4.30
C LYS A 39 -6.68 11.07 3.80
N GLU A 40 -6.85 9.93 4.46
CA GLU A 40 -6.17 8.68 4.08
C GLU A 40 -6.62 8.19 2.70
N PHE A 41 -7.92 8.23 2.41
CA PHE A 41 -8.45 7.85 1.12
C PHE A 41 -7.82 8.69 -0.01
N ASN A 42 -7.86 10.01 0.13
CA ASN A 42 -7.27 10.94 -0.83
C ASN A 42 -5.77 10.73 -0.99
N LEU A 43 -5.05 10.43 0.10
CA LEU A 43 -3.62 10.11 0.05
C LEU A 43 -3.32 8.94 -0.88
N THR A 44 -4.14 7.87 -0.84
CA THR A 44 -3.97 6.70 -1.71
C THR A 44 -4.35 6.92 -3.19
N LEU A 45 -4.89 8.09 -3.53
CA LEU A 45 -5.26 8.47 -4.90
C LEU A 45 -4.25 9.44 -5.53
N ILE A 46 -3.29 9.94 -4.75
CA ILE A 46 -2.28 10.88 -5.23
C ILE A 46 -1.43 10.18 -6.33
N PRO A 47 -1.28 10.80 -7.52
CA PRO A 47 -0.38 10.28 -8.54
C PRO A 47 1.05 10.14 -8.01
N LEU A 48 1.76 9.09 -8.41
CA LEU A 48 3.07 8.74 -7.84
C LEU A 48 4.08 9.90 -7.83
N PRO A 49 4.28 10.68 -8.91
CA PRO A 49 5.23 11.80 -8.88
C PRO A 49 4.85 12.87 -7.84
N CYS A 50 3.55 13.11 -7.66
CA CYS A 50 3.05 14.05 -6.66
C CYS A 50 3.24 13.48 -5.24
N LEU A 51 3.02 12.19 -5.04
CA LEU A 51 3.19 11.54 -3.74
C LEU A 51 4.67 11.58 -3.31
N LEU A 52 5.58 11.24 -4.22
CA LEU A 52 7.03 11.35 -3.97
C LEU A 52 7.45 12.77 -3.61
N ASN A 53 6.94 13.78 -4.31
CA ASN A 53 7.23 15.17 -3.98
C ASN A 53 6.75 15.53 -2.57
N LYS A 54 5.52 15.13 -2.20
CA LYS A 54 4.96 15.37 -0.87
C LYS A 54 5.74 14.67 0.25
N LEU A 55 6.18 13.43 0.01
CA LEU A 55 7.03 12.69 0.95
C LEU A 55 8.40 13.34 1.10
N SER A 56 9.05 13.70 -0.03
CA SER A 56 10.38 14.31 -0.03
C SER A 56 10.42 15.71 0.60
N SER A 57 9.30 16.43 0.58
CA SER A 57 9.13 17.75 1.21
C SER A 57 8.60 17.68 2.64
N GLY A 58 8.18 16.51 3.11
CA GLY A 58 7.60 16.31 4.44
C GLY A 58 6.19 16.88 4.59
N GLU A 59 5.49 17.18 3.49
CA GLU A 59 4.07 17.59 3.52
C GLU A 59 3.17 16.45 4.01
N VAL A 60 3.57 15.20 3.71
CA VAL A 60 2.97 13.98 4.25
C VAL A 60 4.06 13.12 4.85
N THR A 61 3.75 12.37 5.90
CA THR A 61 4.73 11.48 6.55
C THR A 61 4.71 10.09 5.91
N SER A 62 5.81 9.36 6.06
CA SER A 62 5.95 7.98 5.64
C SER A 62 4.95 7.11 6.38
N LEU A 63 4.78 7.32 7.70
CA LEU A 63 3.87 6.55 8.54
C LEU A 63 2.41 6.76 8.12
N GLU A 64 1.97 8.01 7.94
CA GLU A 64 0.60 8.31 7.48
C GLU A 64 0.32 7.66 6.12
N THR A 65 1.29 7.74 5.22
CA THR A 65 1.19 7.14 3.88
C THR A 65 1.05 5.63 3.96
N VAL A 66 1.93 4.96 4.71
CA VAL A 66 1.95 3.51 4.86
C VAL A 66 0.65 3.00 5.48
N ILE A 67 0.14 3.66 6.52
CA ILE A 67 -1.12 3.28 7.18
C ILE A 67 -2.30 3.40 6.20
N ALA A 68 -2.39 4.49 5.44
CA ALA A 68 -3.45 4.67 4.45
C ALA A 68 -3.46 3.56 3.39
N PHE A 69 -2.28 3.16 2.89
CA PHE A 69 -2.15 2.08 1.92
C PHE A 69 -2.46 0.70 2.51
N ILE A 70 -2.07 0.42 3.76
CA ILE A 70 -2.43 -0.81 4.47
C ILE A 70 -3.94 -0.91 4.64
N LYS A 71 -4.58 0.14 5.18
CA LYS A 71 -6.04 0.19 5.36
C LYS A 71 -6.76 -0.04 4.03
N LYS A 72 -6.37 0.65 2.96
CA LYS A 72 -6.94 0.44 1.61
C LYS A 72 -6.78 -0.99 1.12
N ALA A 73 -5.61 -1.60 1.30
CA ALA A 73 -5.35 -2.96 0.84
C ALA A 73 -6.22 -3.99 1.56
N LEU A 74 -6.41 -3.83 2.87
CA LEU A 74 -7.31 -4.69 3.65
C LEU A 74 -8.74 -4.64 3.10
N LEU A 75 -9.24 -3.46 2.76
CA LEU A 75 -10.57 -3.26 2.17
C LEU A 75 -10.76 -3.90 0.80
N VAL A 76 -9.76 -3.77 -0.07
CA VAL A 76 -9.81 -4.31 -1.44
C VAL A 76 -9.61 -5.83 -1.44
N SER A 77 -8.80 -6.35 -0.51
CA SER A 77 -8.48 -7.78 -0.40
C SER A 77 -9.66 -8.65 0.03
N ASP A 78 -10.63 -8.06 0.72
CA ASP A 78 -11.84 -8.75 1.20
C ASP A 78 -12.96 -8.77 0.14
N GLN A 79 -12.95 -7.80 -0.80
CA GLN A 79 -14.01 -7.63 -1.80
C GLN A 79 -13.72 -8.25 -3.18
N SER A 80 -12.52 -8.76 -3.43
CA SER A 80 -12.15 -9.27 -4.75
C SER A 80 -11.36 -10.57 -4.71
N SER A 81 -11.43 -11.33 -5.80
CA SER A 81 -10.62 -12.51 -6.12
C SER A 81 -9.11 -12.23 -6.23
N TYR A 82 -8.63 -11.08 -5.75
CA TYR A 82 -7.21 -10.85 -5.47
C TYR A 82 -6.81 -11.85 -4.39
N PRO A 83 -6.01 -12.87 -4.73
CA PRO A 83 -5.51 -13.72 -3.69
C PRO A 83 -4.48 -12.85 -2.98
N LEU A 84 -4.84 -12.29 -1.82
CA LEU A 84 -3.88 -11.98 -0.77
C LEU A 84 -3.31 -13.35 -0.36
N ARG A 85 -2.52 -13.94 -1.26
CA ARG A 85 -2.24 -15.36 -1.31
C ARG A 85 -1.21 -15.65 -0.24
N SER A 86 -1.58 -16.59 0.61
CA SER A 86 -0.72 -17.30 1.58
C SER A 86 -0.24 -16.50 2.79
N THR A 87 -0.49 -17.10 3.96
CA THR A 87 0.07 -16.82 5.30
C THR A 87 -0.29 -15.47 5.93
N GLU A 88 -1.38 -15.46 6.71
CA GLU A 88 -1.75 -14.39 7.65
C GLU A 88 -0.56 -13.93 8.50
N SER A 89 0.34 -14.83 8.89
CA SER A 89 1.55 -14.51 9.66
C SER A 89 2.58 -13.66 8.91
N ILE A 90 2.83 -13.96 7.62
CA ILE A 90 3.82 -13.22 6.81
C ILE A 90 3.33 -11.78 6.54
N LYS A 91 2.02 -11.58 6.43
CA LYS A 91 1.43 -10.24 6.24
C LYS A 91 1.54 -9.38 7.49
N VAL A 92 1.28 -9.94 8.67
CA VAL A 92 1.43 -9.22 9.94
C VAL A 92 2.89 -8.82 10.16
N GLU A 93 3.83 -9.75 9.98
CA GLU A 93 5.25 -9.45 10.11
C GLU A 93 5.73 -8.37 9.12
N GLN A 94 5.28 -8.44 7.86
CA GLN A 94 5.58 -7.43 6.85
C GLN A 94 5.00 -6.06 7.20
N ILE A 95 3.74 -6.01 7.67
CA ILE A 95 3.09 -4.77 8.12
C ILE A 95 3.86 -4.15 9.29
N LEU A 96 4.28 -4.97 10.27
CA LEU A 96 5.06 -4.49 11.40
C LEU A 96 6.39 -3.88 10.95
N LYS A 97 7.12 -4.59 10.07
CA LYS A 97 8.38 -4.08 9.49
C LYS A 97 8.17 -2.80 8.68
N ALA A 98 7.07 -2.72 7.92
CA ALA A 98 6.73 -1.53 7.15
C ALA A 98 6.45 -0.32 8.05
N VAL A 99 5.66 -0.50 9.11
CA VAL A 99 5.34 0.54 10.10
C VAL A 99 6.60 0.98 10.85
N GLU A 100 7.44 0.03 11.26
CA GLU A 100 8.71 0.33 11.91
C GLU A 100 9.63 1.16 11.01
N ARG A 101 9.78 0.74 9.74
CA ARG A 101 10.58 1.46 8.75
C ARG A 101 10.03 2.86 8.48
N ALA A 102 8.72 3.01 8.34
CA ALA A 102 8.08 4.30 8.11
C ALA A 102 8.31 5.26 9.27
N ASN A 103 8.14 4.79 10.50
CA ASN A 103 8.40 5.58 11.69
C ASN A 103 9.89 5.99 11.81
N TYR A 104 10.81 5.07 11.49
CA TYR A 104 12.23 5.40 11.40
C TYR A 104 12.51 6.51 10.39
N LEU A 105 11.91 6.43 9.19
CA LEU A 105 12.09 7.42 8.13
C LEU A 105 11.57 8.79 8.56
N ASP A 106 10.43 8.85 9.23
CA ASP A 106 9.88 10.11 9.75
C ASP A 106 10.77 10.71 10.83
N ILE A 107 11.27 9.90 11.78
CA ILE A 107 12.22 10.35 12.80
C ILE A 107 13.51 10.86 12.15
N TYR A 108 14.04 10.14 11.16
CA TYR A 108 15.24 10.52 10.44
C TYR A 108 15.06 11.84 9.69
N TYR A 109 13.91 12.00 9.01
CA TYR A 109 13.56 13.18 8.24
C TYR A 109 13.65 14.46 9.08
N THR A 110 13.17 14.43 10.34
CA THR A 110 13.23 15.60 11.23
C THR A 110 14.64 16.11 11.51
N ARG A 111 15.66 15.25 11.36
CA ARG A 111 17.06 15.59 11.69
C ARG A 111 17.94 15.80 10.47
N TYR A 112 17.69 15.05 9.41
CA TYR A 112 18.60 14.94 8.28
C TYR A 112 17.93 15.14 6.91
N GLY A 113 16.60 15.24 6.87
CA GLY A 113 15.84 15.31 5.62
C GLY A 113 15.60 13.92 4.98
N PRO A 114 15.12 13.89 3.72
CA PRO A 114 14.70 12.65 3.08
C PRO A 114 15.88 11.73 2.78
N ILE A 115 15.67 10.44 3.04
CA ILE A 115 16.58 9.37 2.60
C ILE A 115 16.19 8.97 1.19
N GLY A 116 17.05 9.24 0.20
CA GLY A 116 16.94 8.69 -1.14
C GLY A 116 15.77 9.19 -1.99
N PRO A 117 15.73 8.78 -3.26
CA PRO A 117 14.69 9.18 -4.21
C PRO A 117 13.31 8.55 -3.95
N LEU A 118 13.23 7.48 -3.16
CA LEU A 118 11.99 6.77 -2.82
C LEU A 118 11.59 6.96 -1.36
N HIS A 119 12.05 8.05 -0.71
CA HIS A 119 11.80 8.33 0.69
C HIS A 119 10.34 8.10 1.09
N GLY A 120 10.10 7.20 2.04
CA GLY A 120 8.79 6.94 2.63
C GLY A 120 7.78 6.26 1.69
N LEU A 121 8.15 5.94 0.45
CA LEU A 121 7.24 5.37 -0.53
C LEU A 121 6.95 3.90 -0.21
N PRO A 122 5.69 3.49 0.02
CA PRO A 122 5.33 2.08 0.12
C PRO A 122 5.38 1.43 -1.26
N ILE A 123 6.27 0.48 -1.49
CA ILE A 123 6.48 -0.14 -2.80
C ILE A 123 6.64 -1.66 -2.67
N SER A 124 6.11 -2.40 -3.65
CA SER A 124 6.27 -3.86 -3.69
C SER A 124 7.62 -4.27 -4.26
N LYS A 125 8.09 -5.47 -3.86
CA LYS A 125 9.35 -6.01 -4.37
C LYS A 125 9.33 -6.06 -5.90
N ASP A 126 8.25 -6.56 -6.50
CA ASP A 126 8.15 -6.71 -7.96
C ASP A 126 8.22 -5.39 -8.73
N GLN A 127 7.75 -4.28 -8.16
CA GLN A 127 7.88 -2.97 -8.78
C GLN A 127 9.31 -2.43 -8.71
N LEU A 128 10.02 -2.66 -7.60
CA LEU A 128 11.45 -2.38 -7.53
C LEU A 128 12.23 -3.17 -8.61
N LYS A 129 11.87 -4.45 -8.83
CA LYS A 129 12.45 -5.26 -9.91
C LYS A 129 12.14 -4.67 -11.29
N ALA A 130 10.89 -4.26 -11.53
CA ALA A 130 10.46 -3.68 -12.80
C ALA A 130 11.20 -2.38 -13.12
N MET A 131 11.60 -1.62 -12.10
CA MET A 131 12.44 -0.43 -12.20
C MET A 131 13.93 -0.74 -12.39
N GLY A 132 14.34 -2.00 -12.39
CA GLY A 132 15.74 -2.41 -12.46
C GLY A 132 16.53 -2.12 -11.17
N LEU A 133 15.83 -1.93 -10.05
CA LEU A 133 16.41 -1.68 -8.72
C LEU A 133 16.46 -2.96 -7.86
N GLU A 134 16.35 -4.13 -8.48
CA GLU A 134 16.58 -5.41 -7.79
C GLU A 134 18.07 -5.72 -7.79
N GLN A 135 18.61 -6.11 -6.63
CA GLN A 135 19.91 -6.77 -6.54
C GLN A 135 19.87 -7.91 -5.50
N ASP A 136 20.72 -8.90 -5.75
CA ASP A 136 20.82 -10.20 -5.07
C ASP A 136 20.88 -10.08 -3.53
N GLU A 137 20.51 -11.17 -2.84
CA GLU A 137 19.97 -11.29 -1.47
C GLU A 137 20.73 -10.67 -0.27
N VAL A 138 21.70 -9.77 -0.44
CA VAL A 138 22.60 -9.34 0.66
C VAL A 138 22.53 -7.86 1.05
N ASP A 139 22.07 -6.93 0.20
CA ASP A 139 22.25 -5.50 0.54
C ASP A 139 21.01 -4.84 1.17
N GLN A 140 20.84 -5.05 2.49
CA GLN A 140 20.06 -4.14 3.34
C GLN A 140 20.54 -2.68 3.21
N VAL A 141 21.79 -2.47 2.81
CA VAL A 141 22.40 -1.15 2.59
C VAL A 141 21.71 -0.39 1.45
N PHE A 142 21.37 -1.05 0.35
CA PHE A 142 20.76 -0.39 -0.82
C PHE A 142 19.29 0.02 -0.58
N THR A 143 18.55 -0.76 0.23
CA THR A 143 17.20 -0.39 0.67
C THR A 143 17.20 0.74 1.70
N VAL A 144 18.31 0.90 2.43
CA VAL A 144 18.53 2.08 3.27
C VAL A 144 18.69 3.31 2.39
N GLU A 145 19.52 3.27 1.35
CA GLU A 145 19.85 4.44 0.51
C GLU A 145 18.69 4.96 -0.35
N LEU A 146 17.80 4.06 -0.82
CA LEU A 146 16.64 4.46 -1.60
C LEU A 146 15.50 5.04 -0.74
N GLY A 147 15.43 4.66 0.54
CA GLY A 147 14.51 5.21 1.53
C GLY A 147 13.06 4.74 1.45
N GLN A 148 12.78 3.68 0.69
CA GLN A 148 11.45 3.12 0.52
C GLN A 148 10.97 2.32 1.75
N VAL A 149 9.67 2.02 1.75
CA VAL A 149 9.01 1.10 2.68
C VAL A 149 8.52 -0.11 1.89
N MET A 150 8.90 -1.32 2.32
CA MET A 150 8.50 -2.54 1.62
C MET A 150 7.06 -2.93 1.94
N LEU A 151 6.23 -3.03 0.89
CA LEU A 151 4.80 -3.33 1.00
C LEU A 151 4.31 -4.07 -0.25
N ASP A 152 4.33 -5.41 -0.22
CA ASP A 152 4.19 -6.23 -1.44
C ASP A 152 2.80 -6.21 -2.08
N PHE A 153 1.78 -5.75 -1.35
CA PHE A 153 0.43 -5.62 -1.85
C PHE A 153 0.10 -4.21 -2.36
N VAL A 154 1.08 -3.31 -2.42
CA VAL A 154 0.94 -1.99 -3.05
C VAL A 154 1.36 -2.05 -4.52
N TYR A 155 0.58 -1.39 -5.37
CA TYR A 155 0.84 -1.33 -6.80
C TYR A 155 0.59 0.07 -7.36
N TYR A 156 1.55 0.52 -8.18
CA TYR A 156 1.53 1.75 -8.95
C TYR A 156 1.63 1.40 -10.44
N PRO A 157 0.60 1.69 -11.25
CA PRO A 157 0.60 1.38 -12.69
C PRO A 157 1.81 1.97 -13.44
N ASP A 158 2.28 3.13 -13.00
CA ASP A 158 3.34 3.91 -13.65
C ASP A 158 4.73 3.29 -13.49
N LEU A 159 4.94 2.42 -12.49
CA LEU A 159 6.22 1.75 -12.23
C LEU A 159 6.38 0.40 -12.95
N GLY A 160 5.45 0.09 -13.85
CA GLY A 160 5.57 -1.03 -14.78
C GLY A 160 4.94 -2.34 -14.31
N HIS A 161 4.84 -3.27 -15.25
CA HIS A 161 4.42 -4.65 -15.03
C HIS A 161 5.67 -5.54 -15.06
N SER A 162 6.04 -6.14 -13.93
CA SER A 162 6.85 -7.36 -14.01
C SER A 162 6.01 -8.40 -14.75
N LYS A 163 6.56 -9.04 -15.79
CA LYS A 163 5.87 -10.00 -16.70
C LYS A 163 5.35 -11.28 -16.01
N ARG A 164 5.12 -11.28 -14.70
CA ARG A 164 4.56 -12.38 -13.90
C ARG A 164 3.27 -12.00 -13.17
N MET A 165 2.38 -11.26 -13.83
CA MET A 165 0.95 -11.42 -13.58
C MET A 165 0.26 -11.76 -14.91
N SER A 166 0.23 -13.05 -15.22
CA SER A 166 -0.77 -13.59 -16.15
C SER A 166 -2.14 -13.49 -15.46
N TYR A 167 -2.69 -12.29 -15.38
CA TYR A 167 -4.14 -12.17 -15.23
C TYR A 167 -4.73 -12.70 -16.53
N ASN A 168 -5.32 -13.88 -16.45
CA ASN A 168 -6.28 -14.33 -17.42
C ASN A 168 -7.22 -13.16 -17.71
N ARG A 169 -7.00 -12.57 -18.89
CA ARG A 169 -8.01 -12.12 -19.83
C ARG A 169 -9.27 -11.64 -19.11
N TRP A 170 -9.33 -10.33 -18.87
CA TRP A 170 -10.58 -9.59 -18.76
C TRP A 170 -11.49 -9.98 -19.94
N ASN A 171 -12.30 -11.00 -19.74
CA ASN A 171 -13.44 -11.34 -20.57
C ASN A 171 -14.62 -10.57 -20.00
N ILE A 172 -14.67 -9.27 -20.28
CA ILE A 172 -15.90 -8.50 -20.23
C ILE A 172 -16.06 -7.84 -21.59
N SER A 173 -17.23 -8.09 -22.15
CA SER A 173 -17.63 -7.94 -23.54
C SER A 173 -17.34 -6.57 -24.16
N ARG A 174 -16.89 -6.57 -25.41
CA ARG A 174 -17.40 -5.64 -26.41
C ARG A 174 -18.30 -6.41 -27.36
N ARG A 175 -19.61 -6.28 -27.15
CA ARG A 175 -20.64 -6.63 -28.14
C ARG A 175 -20.62 -5.56 -29.23
N SER A 176 -20.77 -6.03 -30.47
CA SER A 176 -21.20 -5.33 -31.70
C SER A 176 -20.25 -4.31 -32.36
N ARG A 177 -19.81 -4.61 -33.59
CA ARG A 177 -20.45 -4.15 -34.84
C ARG A 177 -19.78 -4.74 -36.10
N SER A 178 -20.61 -5.29 -37.00
CA SER A 178 -20.57 -5.32 -38.49
C SER A 178 -19.30 -5.88 -39.19
N PHE A 179 -19.35 -6.79 -40.16
CA PHE A 179 -20.28 -7.05 -41.26
C PHE A 179 -20.56 -8.54 -41.45
#